data_AF-A0AAW0LXB4-F1
#
_entry.id   AF-A0AAW0LXB4-F1
#
_cell.length_a   1.000
_cell.length_b   1.000
_cell.length_c   1.000
_cell.angle_alpha   90.00
_cell.angle_beta   90.00
_cell.angle_gamma   90.00
#
_symmetry.space_group_name_H-M   'P 1'
#
loop_
_entity.id
_entity.type
_entity.pdbx_description
1 polymer ?
#
loop_
_entity_poly.entity_id
_entity_poly.type
_entity_poly.pdbx_seq_one_letter_code
_entity_poly.pdbx_strand_id
1 'polypeptide(L)'
;MSRWCLTEVAILQGNIHAFTAITPCAVLDVIGPPYSKEDGRDCSYYKDYPYTASNGEAALTTEDSDSYGWLEEIEMPENSQMDGIEYLGPQ
;
A
#
# COMPACT_ATOMS: atom_id res chain seq x y z
N MET A 1 -3.57 -28.22 -2.33
CA MET A 1 -3.74 -26.91 -3.00
C MET A 1 -4.36 -25.96 -2.00
N SER A 2 -3.55 -25.33 -1.17
CA SER A 2 -4.04 -24.41 -0.14
C SER A 2 -4.26 -23.06 -0.81
N ARG A 3 -5.52 -22.71 -1.08
CA ARG A 3 -5.92 -21.37 -1.48
C ARG A 3 -5.75 -20.46 -0.26
N TRP A 4 -4.77 -19.56 -0.32
CA TRP A 4 -4.71 -18.42 0.58
C TRP A 4 -5.43 -17.28 -0.14
N CYS A 5 -6.70 -17.05 0.21
CA CYS A 5 -7.37 -15.81 -0.14
C CYS A 5 -7.42 -15.00 1.16
N LEU A 6 -6.52 -14.03 1.30
CA LEU A 6 -6.59 -13.07 2.41
C LEU A 6 -7.59 -12.00 1.97
N THR A 7 -8.71 -11.89 2.68
CA THR A 7 -9.61 -10.75 2.55
C THR A 7 -9.13 -9.69 3.54
N GLU A 8 -8.45 -8.67 3.04
CA GLU A 8 -8.02 -7.52 3.84
C GLU A 8 -9.01 -6.38 3.63
N VAL A 9 -9.51 -5.82 4.74
CA VAL A 9 -10.46 -4.70 4.72
C VAL A 9 -9.75 -3.49 5.31
N ALA A 10 -9.27 -2.59 4.45
CA ALA A 10 -8.53 -1.39 4.83
C ALA A 10 -9.48 -0.18 4.93
N ILE A 11 -10.01 0.05 6.13
CA ILE A 11 -10.80 1.27 6.46
C ILE A 11 -10.19 2.04 7.62
N LEU A 12 -9.58 1.35 8.58
CA LEU A 12 -8.97 1.94 9.78
C LEU A 12 -7.51 1.51 9.99
N GLN A 13 -7.12 0.34 9.48
CA GLN A 13 -5.77 -0.21 9.60
C GLN A 13 -5.38 -0.85 8.26
N GLY A 14 -4.16 -0.61 7.81
CA GLY A 14 -3.68 -1.09 6.50
C GLY A 14 -4.08 -0.21 5.31
N ASN A 15 -4.50 1.03 5.56
CA ASN A 15 -4.84 2.00 4.50
C ASN A 15 -3.63 2.39 3.63
N ILE A 16 -2.41 2.09 4.09
CA ILE A 16 -1.17 2.20 3.33
C ILE A 16 -0.54 0.81 3.31
N HIS A 17 -0.32 0.26 2.12
CA HIS A 17 0.22 -1.08 1.94
C HIS A 17 0.98 -1.19 0.60
N ALA A 18 1.86 -2.18 0.51
CA ALA A 18 2.60 -2.50 -0.70
C ALA A 18 2.54 -4.00 -0.98
N PHE A 19 2.13 -4.38 -2.18
CA PHE A 19 2.15 -5.77 -2.64
C PHE A 19 3.41 -6.03 -3.44
N THR A 20 4.21 -7.01 -3.02
CA THR A 20 5.38 -7.49 -3.77
C THR A 20 5.13 -8.93 -4.23
N ALA A 21 5.00 -9.11 -5.54
CA ALA A 21 4.82 -10.44 -6.12
C ALA A 21 6.13 -11.24 -6.05
N ILE A 22 6.14 -12.36 -5.30
CA ILE A 22 7.27 -13.30 -5.27
C ILE A 22 7.18 -14.30 -6.43
N THR A 23 5.95 -14.64 -6.83
CA THR A 23 5.60 -15.48 -7.97
C THR A 23 4.46 -14.81 -8.75
N PRO A 24 4.17 -15.20 -10.00
CA PRO A 24 2.99 -14.70 -10.71
C PRO A 24 1.73 -14.87 -9.84
N CYS A 25 1.04 -13.76 -9.59
CA CYS A 25 -0.13 -13.69 -8.72
C CYS A 25 -1.22 -12.82 -9.35
N ALA A 26 -2.44 -12.98 -8.87
CA ALA A 26 -3.56 -12.12 -9.20
C ALA A 26 -4.13 -11.55 -7.91
N VAL A 27 -4.41 -10.25 -7.90
CA VAL A 27 -5.07 -9.56 -6.79
C VAL A 27 -6.41 -9.06 -7.32
N LEU A 28 -7.49 -9.33 -6.57
CA LEU A 28 -8.81 -8.78 -6.83
C LEU A 28 -9.10 -7.77 -5.73
N ASP A 29 -9.26 -6.51 -6.10
CA ASP A 29 -9.58 -5.43 -5.17
C ASP A 29 -11.00 -4.91 -5.42
N VAL A 30 -11.70 -4.58 -4.32
CA VAL A 30 -13.05 -4.02 -4.34
C VAL A 30 -13.00 -2.69 -3.60
N ILE A 31 -12.87 -1.61 -4.37
CA ILE A 31 -12.64 -0.27 -3.84
C ILE A 31 -13.95 0.52 -3.79
N GLY A 32 -14.30 1.05 -2.63
CA GLY A 32 -15.50 1.83 -2.41
C GLY A 32 -15.25 3.06 -1.52
N PRO A 33 -15.31 4.30 -2.04
CA PRO A 33 -15.56 4.68 -3.44
C PRO A 33 -14.28 4.68 -4.32
N PRO A 34 -14.35 4.45 -5.65
CA PRO A 34 -13.18 4.38 -6.54
C PRO A 34 -12.40 5.70 -6.62
N TYR A 35 -11.08 5.67 -6.80
CA TYR A 35 -10.27 6.90 -6.90
C TYR A 35 -10.80 7.91 -7.93
N SER A 36 -10.69 9.19 -7.59
CA SER A 36 -11.18 10.32 -8.39
C SER A 36 -10.39 11.58 -8.06
N LYS A 37 -9.62 12.08 -9.02
CA LYS A 37 -8.86 13.32 -8.84
C LYS A 37 -9.76 14.53 -8.64
N GLU A 38 -10.89 14.57 -9.35
CA GLU A 38 -11.87 15.66 -9.27
C GLU A 38 -12.51 15.76 -7.87
N ASP A 39 -12.71 14.61 -7.21
CA ASP A 39 -13.25 14.55 -5.85
C ASP A 39 -12.17 14.60 -4.77
N GLY A 40 -10.90 14.85 -5.13
CA GLY A 40 -9.78 14.89 -4.17
C GLY A 40 -9.37 13.52 -3.61
N ARG A 41 -9.75 12.43 -4.27
CA ARG A 41 -9.44 11.04 -3.91
C ARG A 41 -8.39 10.46 -4.87
N ASP A 42 -7.29 11.19 -5.05
CA ASP A 42 -6.15 10.71 -5.84
C ASP A 42 -5.31 9.72 -5.03
N CYS A 43 -4.50 8.92 -5.71
CA CYS A 43 -3.55 8.02 -5.07
C CYS A 43 -2.22 8.74 -4.83
N SER A 44 -1.79 8.84 -3.57
CA SER A 44 -0.42 9.25 -3.21
C SER A 44 0.49 8.03 -3.05
N TYR A 45 1.76 8.18 -3.43
CA TYR A 45 2.79 7.16 -3.28
C TYR A 45 3.73 7.56 -2.14
N TYR A 46 4.19 6.56 -1.40
CA TYR A 46 5.08 6.79 -0.27
C TYR A 46 6.28 5.87 -0.34
N LYS A 47 7.42 6.38 0.12
CA LYS A 47 8.60 5.59 0.42
C LYS A 47 8.76 5.49 1.93
N ASP A 48 8.90 4.27 2.43
CA ASP A 48 9.08 4.00 3.85
C ASP A 48 10.56 4.03 4.25
N TYR A 49 10.82 4.53 5.46
CA TYR A 49 12.12 4.54 6.10
C TYR A 49 12.00 4.01 7.52
N PRO A 50 12.96 3.18 7.97
CA PRO A 50 12.95 2.70 9.35
C PRO A 50 13.05 3.86 10.33
N TYR A 51 12.30 3.80 11.41
CA TYR A 51 12.41 4.79 12.48
C TYR A 51 13.77 4.64 13.18
N THR A 52 14.61 5.67 13.10
CA THR A 52 15.85 5.77 13.89
C THR A 52 15.67 6.79 15.00
N ALA A 53 15.78 6.37 16.26
CA ALA A 53 15.61 7.20 17.47
C ALA A 53 16.59 8.40 17.58
N SER A 54 17.53 8.56 16.64
CA SER A 54 18.50 9.64 16.60
C SER A 54 17.95 10.99 16.12
N ASN A 55 16.70 11.06 15.67
CA ASN A 55 16.12 12.29 15.09
C ASN A 55 15.54 13.30 16.10
N GLY A 56 15.88 13.18 17.39
CA GLY A 56 15.73 14.26 18.36
C GLY A 56 14.35 14.46 18.99
N GLU A 57 13.38 13.57 18.72
CA GLU A 57 12.05 13.63 19.34
C GLU A 57 11.79 12.39 20.20
N ALA A 58 11.22 12.65 21.38
CA ALA A 58 11.01 11.78 22.54
C ALA A 58 11.28 10.27 22.35
N ALA A 59 12.19 9.74 23.17
CA ALA A 59 12.54 8.33 23.24
C ALA A 59 11.29 7.44 23.41
N LEU A 60 10.80 6.91 22.30
CA LEU A 60 9.97 5.71 22.29
C LEU A 60 10.82 4.58 22.90
N THR A 61 10.18 3.70 23.66
CA THR A 61 10.91 2.59 24.26
C THR A 61 11.52 1.73 23.15
N THR A 62 12.63 1.04 23.41
CA THR A 62 13.33 0.19 22.42
C THR A 62 12.45 -0.93 21.84
N GLU A 63 11.29 -1.17 22.44
CA GLU A 63 10.30 -2.16 22.02
C GLU A 63 9.35 -1.60 20.96
N ASP A 64 9.16 -0.27 20.94
CA ASP A 64 8.26 0.43 20.03
C ASP A 64 8.96 0.89 18.74
N SER A 65 10.29 1.10 18.76
CA SER A 65 11.03 1.67 17.62
C SER A 65 10.96 0.84 16.34
N ASP A 66 10.85 -0.48 16.47
CA ASP A 66 10.80 -1.41 15.34
C ASP A 66 9.40 -1.49 14.70
N SER A 67 8.39 -0.88 15.34
CA SER A 67 6.99 -0.91 14.89
C SER A 67 6.56 0.32 14.10
N TYR A 68 7.43 1.35 14.03
CA TYR A 68 7.15 2.60 13.35
C TYR A 68 8.15 2.86 12.21
N GLY A 69 7.68 3.57 11.19
CA GLY A 69 8.49 4.04 10.07
C GLY A 69 8.05 5.43 9.63
N TRP A 70 8.97 6.18 9.03
CA TRP A 70 8.67 7.45 8.38
C TRP A 70 8.20 7.19 6.96
N LEU A 71 7.19 7.94 6.51
CA LEU A 71 6.70 7.90 5.14
C LEU A 71 6.98 9.24 4.48
N GLU A 72 7.74 9.20 3.39
CA GLU A 72 7.97 10.35 2.51
C GLU A 72 7.04 10.23 1.31
N GLU A 73 6.22 11.25 1.06
CA GLU A 73 5.42 11.32 -0.17
C GLU A 73 6.34 11.50 -1.38
N ILE A 74 6.12 10.68 -2.40
CA ILE A 74 6.89 10.69 -3.64
C ILE A 74 5.95 10.75 -4.84
N GLU A 75 6.48 11.19 -5.97
CA GLU A 75 5.81 11.00 -7.25
C GLU A 75 5.74 9.51 -7.63
N MET A 76 4.81 9.16 -8.50
CA MET A 76 4.68 7.80 -9.02
C MET A 76 6.04 7.31 -9.58
N PRO A 77 6.60 6.19 -9.09
CA PRO A 77 7.89 5.69 -9.55
C PRO A 77 7.91 5.40 -11.06
N GLU A 78 9.01 5.73 -11.74
CA GLU A 78 9.13 5.55 -13.21
C GLU A 78 8.99 4.10 -13.68
N ASN A 79 9.30 3.14 -12.80
CA ASN A 79 9.18 1.71 -13.06
C ASN A 79 7.77 1.15 -12.80
N SER A 80 6.83 1.97 -12.34
CA SER A 80 5.43 1.58 -12.15
C SER A 80 4.70 1.68 -13.48
N GLN A 81 4.39 0.53 -14.08
CA GLN A 81 3.64 0.45 -15.33
C GLN A 81 2.36 -0.36 -15.12
N MET A 82 1.24 0.12 -15.66
CA MET A 82 -0.04 -0.59 -15.66
C MET A 82 -0.62 -0.58 -17.06
N ASP A 83 -0.86 -1.77 -17.59
CA ASP A 83 -1.52 -1.98 -18.87
C ASP A 83 -2.98 -2.37 -18.64
N GLY A 84 -3.90 -1.57 -19.15
CA GLY A 84 -5.33 -1.90 -19.16
C GLY A 84 -5.63 -3.00 -20.16
N ILE A 85 -6.30 -4.06 -19.71
CA ILE A 85 -6.80 -5.14 -20.56
C ILE A 85 -8.31 -5.25 -20.46
N GLU A 86 -8.95 -5.70 -21.55
CA GLU A 86 -10.39 -5.98 -21.53
C GLU A 86 -10.68 -7.23 -20.69
N TYR A 87 -11.71 -7.15 -19.84
CA TYR A 87 -12.17 -8.30 -19.07
C TYR A 87 -12.95 -9.27 -19.96
N LEU A 88 -12.38 -10.45 -20.20
CA LEU A 88 -12.98 -11.49 -21.05
C LEU A 88 -13.74 -12.56 -20.23
N GLY A 89 -14.10 -12.27 -18.98
CA GLY A 89 -14.77 -13.22 -18.09
C GLY A 89 -16.29 -13.34 -18.33
N PRO A 90 -17.03 -14.01 -17.42
CA PRO A 90 -18.45 -14.35 -17.61
C PRO A 90 -19.37 -13.14 -17.90
N GLN A 91 -20.50 -13.41 -18.58
CA GLN A 91 -21.58 -12.45 -18.87
C GLN A 91 -22.61 -12.33 -17.75
#